data_AF-A0A841BH96-F1
#
_entry.id   AF-A0A841BH96-F1
#
_cell.length_a   1.000
_cell.length_b   1.000
_cell.length_c   1.000
_cell.angle_alpha   90.00
_cell.angle_beta   90.00
_cell.angle_gamma   90.00
#
_symmetry.space_group_name_H-M   'P 1'
#
loop_
_entity.id
_entity.type
_entity.pdbx_description
1 polymer ?
#
loop_
_entity_poly.entity_id
_entity_poly.type
_entity_poly.pdbx_seq_one_letter_code
_entity_poly.pdbx_strand_id
1 'polypeptide(L)'
;MTAEPTPRQPRRDSLGLPLICGAVAGAALAGRWGALAVVVGAVCGAAVVTAATVLARARQRPGEIPALWSRIVMSGTLAAPAGWLLGLTGASPVVVGLVFGTVVGLLGIRPQKVILGPVLGAAVGWTLGAVWSGIPAAIVACTTVVVGRSVAALVFRSPQVRLLAEEVDADDLPFVVPLAASGSYVGTGYVKELAESLGGRYRHDAPDVGIVASLDDLAGPELDPGTVDPLVREFYEHTTRFKLDIVPEWRTWVRPGYLLYRNLVARRLGQASVPMNQREAQRGIRSRIDTISDAAGAVGVRGWIRSFADTDEPIYVGIYTTYRRDGRGYVSVGFPLPQSSFTATLTPQPRPGGGLILTSESDLDQPGHYLTYVDEKSRRLTALVIPGFAERLDVYAEGGTLRAEHAFRVFGLPFLILHYRIYRKDRAA
;
A
#
# COMPACT_ATOMS: atom_id res chain seq x y z
N MET A 1 -18.11 19.66 35.51
CA MET A 1 -19.24 18.81 35.09
C MET A 1 -19.09 18.62 33.59
N THR A 2 -18.34 17.61 33.20
CA THR A 2 -18.01 17.28 31.81
C THR A 2 -19.25 16.71 31.13
N ALA A 3 -19.73 17.38 30.09
CA ALA A 3 -20.81 16.85 29.26
C ALA A 3 -20.32 15.56 28.59
N GLU A 4 -20.95 14.44 28.91
CA GLU A 4 -20.80 13.20 28.14
C GLU A 4 -21.11 13.49 26.66
N PRO A 5 -20.31 12.99 25.71
CA PRO A 5 -20.65 13.10 24.31
C PRO A 5 -21.89 12.26 24.03
N THR A 6 -23.00 12.92 23.70
CA THR A 6 -24.24 12.27 23.29
C THR A 6 -23.93 11.28 22.15
N PRO A 7 -24.32 10.00 22.24
CA PRO A 7 -24.13 9.07 21.14
C PRO A 7 -24.89 9.61 19.93
N ARG A 8 -24.17 9.95 18.84
CA ARG A 8 -24.79 10.34 17.57
C ARG A 8 -25.77 9.24 17.18
N GLN A 9 -27.07 9.52 17.26
CA GLN A 9 -28.10 8.62 16.74
C GLN A 9 -27.77 8.29 15.28
N PRO A 10 -27.90 7.03 14.85
CA PRO A 10 -27.65 6.66 13.47
C PRO A 10 -28.52 7.51 12.56
N ARG A 11 -27.90 8.30 11.66
CA ARG A 11 -28.63 9.09 10.65
C ARG A 11 -29.67 8.18 9.99
N ARG A 12 -30.96 8.55 10.06
CA ARG A 12 -32.07 7.77 9.49
C ARG A 12 -31.86 7.43 8.00
N ASP A 13 -31.07 8.22 7.29
CA ASP A 13 -30.69 8.01 5.88
C ASP A 13 -29.80 6.78 5.62
N SER A 14 -29.28 6.14 6.67
CA SER A 14 -28.24 5.12 6.56
C SER A 14 -28.74 3.67 6.47
N LEU A 15 -30.06 3.43 6.53
CA LEU A 15 -30.69 2.09 6.44
C LEU A 15 -31.37 1.81 5.09
N GLY A 16 -31.53 2.82 4.22
CA GLY A 16 -32.16 2.63 2.91
C GLY A 16 -31.37 1.69 2.00
N LEU A 17 -30.05 1.80 1.97
CA LEU A 17 -29.18 0.94 1.15
C LEU A 17 -29.26 -0.54 1.57
N PRO A 18 -29.08 -0.92 2.86
CA PRO A 18 -29.27 -2.30 3.31
C PRO A 18 -30.63 -2.90 2.96
N LEU A 19 -31.70 -2.11 3.09
CA LEU A 19 -33.06 -2.54 2.78
C LEU A 19 -33.20 -2.88 1.28
N ILE A 20 -32.76 -1.97 0.40
CA ILE A 20 -32.83 -2.15 -1.06
C ILE A 20 -31.96 -3.33 -1.48
N CYS A 21 -30.71 -3.39 -1.02
CA CYS A 21 -29.81 -4.49 -1.35
C CYS A 21 -30.39 -5.83 -0.90
N GLY A 22 -30.94 -5.89 0.31
CA GLY A 22 -31.61 -7.08 0.84
C GLY A 22 -32.81 -7.51 0.01
N ALA A 23 -33.68 -6.57 -0.37
CA ALA A 23 -34.85 -6.86 -1.19
C ALA A 23 -34.46 -7.42 -2.57
N VAL A 24 -33.53 -6.77 -3.25
CA VAL A 24 -33.07 -7.19 -4.59
C VAL A 24 -32.38 -8.56 -4.53
N ALA A 25 -31.54 -8.80 -3.52
CA ALA A 25 -30.90 -10.08 -3.32
C ALA A 25 -31.92 -11.20 -3.02
N GLY A 26 -32.88 -10.94 -2.14
CA GLY A 26 -33.93 -11.88 -1.80
C GLY A 26 -34.80 -12.26 -3.00
N ALA A 27 -35.18 -11.28 -3.82
CA ALA A 27 -35.86 -11.49 -5.10
C ALA A 27 -35.02 -12.35 -6.06
N ALA A 28 -33.73 -12.04 -6.20
CA ALA A 28 -32.80 -12.76 -7.08
C ALA A 28 -32.61 -14.22 -6.65
N LEU A 29 -32.50 -14.48 -5.35
CA LEU A 29 -32.40 -15.83 -4.79
C LEU A 29 -33.67 -16.64 -5.06
N ALA A 30 -34.84 -16.00 -4.99
CA ALA A 30 -36.14 -16.64 -5.16
C ALA A 30 -36.66 -16.68 -6.61
N GLY A 31 -35.92 -16.10 -7.56
CA GLY A 31 -36.37 -15.84 -8.94
C GLY A 31 -36.85 -17.05 -9.73
N ARG A 32 -36.47 -18.28 -9.33
CA ARG A 32 -36.88 -19.51 -9.99
C ARG A 32 -38.29 -20.01 -9.58
N TRP A 33 -38.83 -19.58 -8.44
CA TRP A 33 -40.02 -20.19 -7.84
C TRP A 33 -41.30 -19.37 -7.98
N GLY A 34 -41.35 -18.50 -9.00
CA GLY A 34 -42.54 -17.72 -9.34
C GLY A 34 -42.71 -16.42 -8.53
N ALA A 35 -43.72 -15.63 -8.90
CA ALA A 35 -43.88 -14.26 -8.41
C ALA A 35 -44.08 -14.16 -6.89
N LEU A 36 -44.85 -15.07 -6.29
CA LEU A 36 -45.06 -15.07 -4.83
C LEU A 36 -43.75 -15.33 -4.07
N ALA A 37 -42.94 -16.29 -4.52
CA ALA A 37 -41.65 -16.57 -3.91
C ALA A 37 -40.68 -15.39 -4.06
N VAL A 38 -40.72 -14.66 -5.17
CA VAL A 38 -39.94 -13.43 -5.39
C VAL A 38 -40.32 -12.34 -4.39
N VAL A 39 -41.62 -12.10 -4.17
CA VAL A 39 -42.10 -11.11 -3.21
C VAL A 39 -41.71 -11.51 -1.78
N VAL A 40 -41.95 -12.76 -1.39
CA VAL A 40 -41.57 -13.27 -0.07
C VAL A 40 -40.05 -13.19 0.11
N GLY A 41 -39.28 -13.61 -0.90
CA GLY A 41 -37.82 -13.53 -0.92
C GLY A 41 -37.34 -12.10 -0.71
N ALA A 42 -37.92 -11.12 -1.42
CA ALA A 42 -37.58 -9.71 -1.27
C ALA A 42 -37.84 -9.21 0.16
N VAL A 43 -39.01 -9.51 0.74
CA VAL A 43 -39.34 -9.12 2.12
C VAL A 43 -38.38 -9.76 3.12
N CYS A 44 -38.12 -11.07 3.00
CA CYS A 44 -37.19 -11.78 3.88
C CYS A 44 -35.76 -11.24 3.75
N GLY A 45 -35.27 -11.02 2.53
CA GLY A 45 -33.94 -10.49 2.27
C GLY A 45 -33.76 -9.08 2.84
N ALA A 46 -34.76 -8.21 2.63
CA ALA A 46 -34.81 -6.87 3.21
C ALA A 46 -34.75 -6.91 4.74
N ALA A 47 -35.54 -7.78 5.38
CA ALA A 47 -35.56 -7.95 6.82
C ALA A 47 -34.22 -8.43 7.37
N VAL A 48 -33.64 -9.50 6.79
CA VAL A 48 -32.39 -10.10 7.25
C VAL A 48 -31.21 -9.13 7.13
N VAL A 49 -31.03 -8.48 5.98
CA VAL A 49 -29.88 -7.58 5.75
C VAL A 49 -30.00 -6.31 6.59
N THR A 50 -31.22 -5.77 6.75
CA THR A 50 -31.46 -4.63 7.63
C THR A 50 -31.19 -4.99 9.08
N ALA A 51 -31.72 -6.13 9.56
CA ALA A 51 -31.48 -6.59 10.92
C ALA A 51 -29.98 -6.83 11.20
N ALA A 52 -29.27 -7.48 10.27
CA ALA A 52 -27.82 -7.66 10.35
C ALA A 52 -27.06 -6.33 10.43
N THR A 53 -27.49 -5.32 9.65
CA THR A 53 -26.86 -3.99 9.66
C THR A 53 -27.14 -3.23 10.96
N VAL A 54 -28.39 -3.28 11.45
CA VAL A 54 -28.79 -2.65 12.71
C VAL A 54 -28.01 -3.27 13.87
N LEU A 55 -27.92 -4.60 13.94
CA LEU A 55 -27.19 -5.29 14.99
C LEU A 55 -25.68 -5.00 14.94
N ALA A 56 -25.09 -4.93 13.75
CA ALA A 56 -23.68 -4.59 13.59
C ALA A 56 -23.39 -3.16 14.05
N ARG A 57 -24.26 -2.20 13.70
CA ARG A 57 -24.11 -0.80 14.09
C ARG A 57 -24.37 -0.54 15.56
N ALA A 58 -25.31 -1.26 16.16
CA ALA A 58 -25.59 -1.16 17.60
C ALA A 58 -24.37 -1.53 18.46
N ARG A 59 -23.44 -2.32 17.92
CA ARG A 59 -22.19 -2.73 18.58
C ARG A 59 -20.95 -1.98 18.09
N GLN A 60 -21.09 -1.10 17.10
CA GLN A 60 -19.98 -0.41 16.45
C GLN A 60 -19.58 0.83 17.26
N ARG A 61 -18.29 0.99 17.56
CA ARG A 61 -17.78 2.21 18.21
C ARG A 61 -17.54 3.33 17.18
N PRO A 62 -17.49 4.60 17.60
CA PRO A 62 -17.10 5.69 16.71
C PRO A 62 -15.75 5.41 16.04
N GLY A 63 -15.63 5.66 14.73
CA GLY A 63 -14.40 5.43 13.94
C GLY A 63 -14.17 3.97 13.52
N GLU A 64 -14.89 2.98 14.06
CA GLU A 64 -14.75 1.59 13.62
C GLU A 64 -15.49 1.33 12.31
N ILE A 65 -15.01 0.36 11.53
CA ILE A 65 -15.77 -0.19 10.40
C ILE A 65 -16.78 -1.24 10.88
N PRO A 66 -17.90 -1.48 10.16
CA PRO A 66 -18.86 -2.51 10.54
C PRO A 66 -18.24 -3.89 10.75
N ALA A 67 -18.79 -4.63 11.70
CA ALA A 67 -18.31 -5.96 12.08
C ALA A 67 -18.15 -6.89 10.86
N LEU A 68 -17.12 -7.73 10.89
CA LEU A 68 -16.73 -8.57 9.74
C LEU A 68 -17.88 -9.45 9.23
N TRP A 69 -18.65 -10.08 10.12
CA TRP A 69 -19.77 -10.94 9.74
C TRP A 69 -20.84 -10.17 8.96
N SER A 70 -21.15 -8.93 9.36
CA SER A 70 -22.13 -8.08 8.65
C SER A 70 -21.62 -7.67 7.27
N ARG A 71 -20.32 -7.40 7.14
CA ARG A 71 -19.69 -7.16 5.83
C ARG A 71 -19.70 -8.40 4.93
N ILE A 72 -19.56 -9.60 5.50
CA ILE A 72 -19.67 -10.87 4.74
C ILE A 72 -21.10 -11.08 4.25
N VAL A 73 -22.10 -10.86 5.11
CA VAL A 73 -23.53 -10.91 4.73
C VAL A 73 -23.79 -9.96 3.57
N MET A 74 -23.41 -8.69 3.71
CA MET A 74 -23.58 -7.68 2.65
C MET A 74 -22.89 -8.09 1.34
N SER A 75 -21.70 -8.70 1.40
CA SER A 75 -21.01 -9.17 0.20
C SER A 75 -21.79 -10.27 -0.52
N GLY A 76 -22.39 -11.21 0.23
CA GLY A 76 -23.27 -12.24 -0.34
C GLY A 76 -24.53 -11.63 -0.94
N THR A 77 -25.14 -10.65 -0.25
CA THR A 77 -26.29 -9.87 -0.73
C THR A 77 -26.00 -9.22 -2.09
N LEU A 78 -24.84 -8.58 -2.24
CA LEU A 78 -24.45 -7.95 -3.52
C LEU A 78 -24.14 -8.97 -4.62
N ALA A 79 -23.71 -10.17 -4.25
CA ALA A 79 -23.39 -11.23 -5.21
C ALA A 79 -24.64 -11.91 -5.80
N ALA A 80 -25.74 -12.01 -5.04
CA ALA A 80 -26.92 -12.75 -5.47
C ALA A 80 -27.57 -12.20 -6.78
N PRO A 81 -27.80 -10.88 -6.95
CA PRO A 81 -28.36 -10.35 -8.20
C PRO A 81 -27.43 -10.52 -9.39
N ALA A 82 -26.12 -10.34 -9.19
CA ALA A 82 -25.12 -10.58 -10.24
C ALA A 82 -25.08 -12.07 -10.63
N GLY A 83 -25.22 -12.98 -9.66
CA GLY A 83 -25.32 -14.41 -9.90
C GLY A 83 -26.60 -14.79 -10.66
N TRP A 84 -27.73 -14.16 -10.34
CA TRP A 84 -28.98 -14.33 -11.09
C TRP A 84 -28.81 -13.91 -12.55
N LEU A 85 -28.23 -12.73 -12.80
CA LEU A 85 -27.94 -12.25 -14.16
C LEU A 85 -27.01 -13.20 -14.93
N LEU A 86 -25.96 -13.71 -14.28
CA LEU A 86 -25.07 -14.69 -14.89
C LEU A 86 -25.79 -16.02 -15.18
N GLY A 87 -26.77 -16.41 -14.36
CA GLY A 87 -27.60 -17.58 -14.61
C GLY A 87 -28.43 -17.50 -15.90
N LEU A 88 -28.77 -16.28 -16.36
CA LEU A 88 -29.51 -16.08 -17.61
C LEU A 88 -28.72 -16.52 -18.85
N THR A 89 -27.38 -16.63 -18.75
CA THR A 89 -26.53 -17.10 -19.86
C THR A 89 -26.47 -18.63 -19.96
N GLY A 90 -27.10 -19.36 -19.03
CA GLY A 90 -26.98 -20.81 -18.93
C GLY A 90 -25.67 -21.30 -18.31
N ALA A 91 -24.92 -20.42 -17.64
CA ALA A 91 -23.69 -20.79 -16.96
C ALA A 91 -23.91 -21.91 -15.92
N SER A 92 -23.05 -22.94 -15.96
CA SER A 92 -23.13 -24.04 -14.99
C SER A 92 -22.77 -23.56 -13.58
N PRO A 93 -23.22 -24.28 -12.51
CA PRO A 93 -22.85 -23.95 -11.13
C PRO A 93 -21.33 -23.81 -10.92
N VAL A 94 -20.53 -24.64 -11.58
CA VAL A 94 -19.05 -24.57 -11.51
C VAL A 94 -18.54 -23.26 -12.11
N VAL A 95 -19.07 -22.82 -13.26
CA VAL A 95 -18.69 -21.56 -13.90
C VAL A 95 -19.07 -20.37 -13.02
N VAL A 96 -20.30 -20.36 -12.48
CA VAL A 96 -20.75 -19.31 -11.56
C VAL A 96 -19.85 -19.24 -10.33
N GLY A 97 -19.57 -20.39 -9.71
CA GLY A 97 -18.66 -20.50 -8.58
C GLY A 97 -17.26 -19.99 -8.92
N LEU A 98 -16.69 -20.37 -10.06
CA LEU A 98 -15.37 -19.91 -10.49
C LEU A 98 -15.32 -18.39 -10.68
N VAL A 99 -16.33 -17.79 -11.32
CA VAL A 99 -16.39 -16.33 -11.54
C VAL A 99 -16.44 -15.58 -10.21
N PHE A 100 -17.38 -15.93 -9.32
CA PHE A 100 -17.53 -15.24 -8.04
C PHE A 100 -16.36 -15.53 -7.08
N GLY A 101 -15.80 -16.74 -7.13
CA GLY A 101 -14.57 -17.10 -6.43
C GLY A 101 -13.39 -16.24 -6.89
N THR A 102 -13.25 -16.02 -8.20
CA THR A 102 -12.22 -15.14 -8.77
C THR A 102 -12.39 -13.70 -8.27
N VAL A 103 -13.61 -13.16 -8.29
CA VAL A 103 -13.90 -11.82 -7.76
C VAL A 103 -13.49 -11.70 -6.29
N VAL A 104 -13.85 -12.67 -5.45
CA VAL A 104 -13.46 -12.69 -4.03
C VAL A 104 -11.94 -12.76 -3.86
N GLY A 105 -11.27 -13.58 -4.68
CA GLY A 105 -9.82 -13.71 -4.66
C GLY A 105 -9.11 -12.41 -5.00
N LEU A 106 -9.56 -11.73 -6.06
CA LEU A 106 -9.01 -10.45 -6.54
C LEU A 106 -9.18 -9.31 -5.52
N LEU A 107 -10.35 -9.22 -4.87
CA LEU A 107 -10.58 -8.27 -3.78
C LEU A 107 -9.65 -8.49 -2.58
N GLY A 108 -9.05 -9.67 -2.49
CA GLY A 108 -8.16 -10.05 -1.41
C GLY A 108 -6.76 -9.45 -1.50
N ILE A 109 -6.29 -8.93 -2.64
CA ILE A 109 -4.92 -8.38 -2.91
C ILE A 109 -3.75 -9.37 -2.67
N ARG A 110 -3.85 -10.27 -1.68
CA ARG A 110 -2.89 -11.34 -1.37
C ARG A 110 -2.82 -12.33 -2.52
N PRO A 111 -1.62 -12.69 -3.01
CA PRO A 111 -1.46 -13.67 -4.07
C PRO A 111 -2.12 -15.01 -3.74
N GLN A 112 -2.03 -15.43 -2.47
CA GLN A 112 -2.66 -16.65 -1.98
C GLN A 112 -4.20 -16.60 -2.09
N LYS A 113 -4.81 -15.42 -1.86
CA LYS A 113 -6.27 -15.24 -2.02
C LYS A 113 -6.68 -15.24 -3.49
N VAL A 114 -5.87 -14.63 -4.36
CA VAL A 114 -6.12 -14.61 -5.81
C VAL A 114 -6.17 -16.02 -6.39
N ILE A 115 -5.31 -16.92 -5.92
CA ILE A 115 -5.29 -18.33 -6.33
C ILE A 115 -6.40 -19.14 -5.65
N LEU A 116 -6.60 -18.96 -4.34
CA LEU A 116 -7.59 -19.71 -3.57
C LEU A 116 -9.03 -19.42 -4.02
N GLY A 117 -9.32 -18.17 -4.41
CA GLY A 117 -10.66 -17.73 -4.79
C GLY A 117 -11.31 -18.59 -5.89
N PRO A 118 -10.72 -18.67 -7.10
CA PRO A 118 -11.24 -19.49 -8.19
C PRO A 118 -11.38 -20.98 -7.83
N VAL A 119 -10.40 -21.55 -7.12
CA VAL A 119 -10.40 -22.97 -6.72
C VAL A 119 -11.53 -23.26 -5.75
N LEU A 120 -11.65 -22.44 -4.71
CA LEU A 120 -12.72 -22.57 -3.72
C LEU A 120 -14.09 -22.32 -4.36
N GLY A 121 -14.19 -21.34 -5.26
CA GLY A 121 -15.40 -21.04 -6.00
C GLY A 121 -15.85 -22.21 -6.88
N ALA A 122 -14.93 -22.80 -7.65
CA ALA A 122 -15.21 -23.98 -8.46
C ALA A 122 -15.66 -25.17 -7.59
N ALA A 123 -15.02 -25.38 -6.43
CA ALA A 123 -15.41 -26.42 -5.48
C ALA A 123 -16.82 -26.18 -4.88
N VAL A 124 -17.16 -24.95 -4.50
CA VAL A 124 -18.51 -24.59 -4.04
C VAL A 124 -19.53 -24.81 -5.16
N GLY A 125 -19.23 -24.38 -6.38
CA GLY A 125 -20.10 -24.60 -7.55
C GLY A 125 -20.34 -26.08 -7.84
N TRP A 126 -19.28 -26.90 -7.80
CA TRP A 126 -19.35 -28.34 -8.02
C TRP A 126 -20.16 -29.05 -6.93
N THR A 127 -19.86 -28.78 -5.66
CA THR A 127 -20.58 -29.38 -4.52
C THR A 127 -22.07 -29.04 -4.53
N LEU A 128 -22.42 -27.77 -4.75
CA LEU A 128 -23.82 -27.34 -4.83
C LEU A 128 -24.55 -27.96 -6.03
N GLY A 129 -23.90 -28.02 -7.20
CA GLY A 129 -24.46 -28.65 -8.38
C GLY A 129 -24.67 -30.16 -8.25
N ALA A 130 -23.81 -30.84 -7.47
CA ALA A 130 -23.93 -32.27 -7.18
C ALA A 130 -25.07 -32.57 -6.18
N VAL A 131 -25.27 -31.72 -5.19
CA VAL A 131 -26.31 -31.90 -4.16
C VAL A 131 -27.69 -31.45 -4.63
N TRP A 132 -27.76 -30.40 -5.46
CA TRP A 132 -29.02 -29.83 -5.91
C TRP A 132 -29.04 -29.61 -7.42
N SER A 133 -29.72 -30.52 -8.12
CA SER A 133 -29.92 -30.44 -9.56
C SER A 133 -30.68 -29.16 -9.95
N GLY A 134 -30.04 -28.34 -10.77
CA GLY A 134 -30.57 -27.04 -11.21
C GLY A 134 -30.54 -25.93 -10.16
N ILE A 135 -29.68 -26.00 -9.14
CA ILE A 135 -29.55 -24.91 -8.17
C ILE A 135 -29.47 -23.52 -8.85
N PRO A 136 -30.25 -22.53 -8.39
CA PRO A 136 -30.19 -21.17 -8.94
C PRO A 136 -28.79 -20.57 -8.86
N ALA A 137 -28.32 -19.96 -9.95
CA ALA A 137 -27.01 -19.31 -10.02
C ALA A 137 -26.82 -18.20 -8.95
N ALA A 138 -27.90 -17.51 -8.57
CA ALA A 138 -27.92 -16.54 -7.48
C ALA A 138 -27.48 -17.15 -6.14
N ILE A 139 -27.91 -18.38 -5.84
CA ILE A 139 -27.55 -19.10 -4.62
C ILE A 139 -26.09 -19.54 -4.68
N VAL A 140 -25.63 -20.04 -5.84
CA VAL A 140 -24.23 -20.42 -6.02
C VAL A 140 -23.29 -19.23 -5.84
N ALA A 141 -23.62 -18.08 -6.44
CA ALA A 141 -22.85 -16.85 -6.30
C ALA A 141 -22.82 -16.34 -4.85
N CYS A 142 -23.98 -16.22 -4.21
CA CYS A 142 -24.09 -15.80 -2.82
C CYS A 142 -23.28 -16.71 -1.88
N THR A 143 -23.47 -18.03 -2.01
CA THR A 143 -22.78 -19.03 -1.19
C THR A 143 -21.27 -18.98 -1.42
N THR A 144 -20.83 -18.90 -2.67
CA THR A 144 -19.40 -18.78 -3.03
C THR A 144 -18.77 -17.56 -2.37
N VAL A 145 -19.44 -16.40 -2.41
CA VAL A 145 -18.91 -15.19 -1.79
C VAL A 145 -18.88 -15.29 -0.26
N VAL A 146 -19.94 -15.80 0.37
CA VAL A 146 -20.00 -15.96 1.82
C VAL A 146 -18.96 -16.96 2.30
N VAL A 147 -18.87 -18.15 1.68
CA VAL A 147 -17.86 -19.17 2.00
C VAL A 147 -16.46 -18.62 1.75
N GLY A 148 -16.22 -18.04 0.57
CA GLY A 148 -14.92 -17.49 0.20
C GLY A 148 -14.42 -16.43 1.17
N ARG A 149 -15.28 -15.49 1.57
CA ARG A 149 -14.91 -14.45 2.54
C ARG A 149 -14.75 -15.00 3.95
N SER A 150 -15.53 -16.01 4.33
CA SER A 150 -15.42 -16.67 5.64
C SER A 150 -14.12 -17.47 5.76
N VAL A 151 -13.80 -18.29 4.76
CA VAL A 151 -12.52 -18.99 4.67
C VAL A 151 -11.37 -17.98 4.65
N ALA A 152 -11.49 -16.91 3.87
CA ALA A 152 -10.45 -15.88 3.83
C ALA A 152 -10.24 -15.20 5.19
N ALA A 153 -11.31 -14.96 5.95
CA ALA A 153 -11.23 -14.41 7.30
C ALA A 153 -10.58 -15.37 8.30
N LEU A 154 -10.84 -16.67 8.19
CA LEU A 154 -10.30 -17.69 9.07
C LEU A 154 -8.82 -18.00 8.80
N VAL A 155 -8.45 -18.09 7.52
CA VAL A 155 -7.11 -18.48 7.06
C VAL A 155 -6.15 -17.30 7.04
N PHE A 156 -6.61 -16.11 6.64
CA PHE A 156 -5.77 -14.92 6.49
C PHE A 156 -6.06 -13.87 7.57
N ARG A 157 -5.71 -14.20 8.82
CA ARG A 157 -6.05 -13.40 10.01
C ARG A 157 -5.28 -12.08 10.12
N SER A 158 -4.05 -12.01 9.59
CA SER A 158 -3.25 -10.78 9.67
C SER A 158 -3.91 -9.66 8.84
N PRO A 159 -4.02 -8.43 9.35
CA PRO A 159 -4.50 -7.30 8.54
C PRO A 159 -3.53 -7.03 7.39
N GLN A 160 -4.06 -6.53 6.27
CA GLN A 160 -3.25 -6.07 5.14
C GLN A 160 -2.86 -4.61 5.30
N VAL A 161 -3.82 -3.84 5.81
CA VAL A 161 -3.72 -2.45 6.19
C VAL A 161 -4.40 -2.34 7.54
N ARG A 162 -3.82 -1.60 8.47
CA ARG A 162 -4.39 -1.34 9.80
C ARG A 162 -4.33 0.16 10.05
N LEU A 163 -5.44 0.72 10.52
CA LEU A 163 -5.46 2.08 11.03
C LEU A 163 -4.53 2.15 12.25
N LEU A 164 -3.50 2.98 12.16
CA LEU A 164 -2.51 3.17 13.21
C LEU A 164 -2.94 4.33 14.12
N ALA A 165 -3.28 5.46 13.50
CA ALA A 165 -3.70 6.67 14.18
C ALA A 165 -4.66 7.46 13.29
N GLU A 166 -5.56 8.23 13.89
CA GLU A 166 -6.52 9.08 13.21
C GLU A 166 -6.46 10.47 13.84
N GLU A 167 -6.39 11.50 12.99
CA GLU A 167 -6.29 12.91 13.40
C GLU A 167 -5.25 13.11 14.52
N VAL A 168 -3.99 12.82 14.25
CA VAL A 168 -2.87 13.07 15.19
C VAL A 168 -1.91 14.12 14.64
N ASP A 169 -1.09 14.72 15.48
CA ASP A 169 -0.07 15.65 15.04
C ASP A 169 1.15 14.91 14.46
N ALA A 170 1.93 15.60 13.62
CA ALA A 170 3.10 14.97 12.98
C ALA A 170 4.17 14.52 13.99
N ASP A 171 4.31 15.27 15.09
CA ASP A 171 5.29 15.00 16.14
C ASP A 171 4.97 13.72 16.93
N ASP A 172 3.70 13.26 16.91
CA ASP A 172 3.29 11.98 17.51
C ASP A 172 3.72 10.77 16.67
N LEU A 173 4.07 10.99 15.39
CA LEU A 173 4.47 9.96 14.44
C LEU A 173 5.81 10.32 13.78
N PRO A 174 6.93 10.39 14.55
CA PRO A 174 8.21 10.85 14.02
C PRO A 174 8.80 9.92 12.93
N PHE A 175 8.28 8.70 12.82
CA PHE A 175 8.63 7.72 11.80
C PHE A 175 7.99 8.00 10.44
N VAL A 176 6.92 8.81 10.35
CA VAL A 176 6.29 9.14 9.06
C VAL A 176 6.86 10.44 8.49
N VAL A 177 6.89 10.57 7.16
CA VAL A 177 7.31 11.80 6.48
C VAL A 177 6.06 12.46 5.88
N PRO A 178 5.43 13.43 6.57
CA PRO A 178 4.10 13.97 6.22
C PRO A 178 4.14 15.05 5.12
N LEU A 179 5.00 14.87 4.13
CA LEU A 179 5.20 15.81 3.03
C LEU A 179 4.39 15.33 1.82
N ALA A 180 3.07 15.51 1.87
CA ALA A 180 2.17 15.20 0.76
C ALA A 180 2.34 16.16 -0.43
N ALA A 181 1.97 15.72 -1.63
CA ALA A 181 1.82 16.62 -2.77
C ALA A 181 0.47 17.34 -2.71
N SER A 182 0.48 18.63 -3.03
CA SER A 182 -0.73 19.46 -3.16
C SER A 182 -1.46 19.19 -4.48
N GLY A 183 -0.73 18.85 -5.54
CA GLY A 183 -1.29 18.51 -6.85
C GLY A 183 -1.62 17.03 -7.04
N SER A 184 -2.36 16.72 -8.11
CA SER A 184 -2.67 15.35 -8.53
C SER A 184 -1.49 14.62 -9.17
N TYR A 185 -0.42 15.35 -9.51
CA TYR A 185 0.81 14.85 -10.12
C TYR A 185 2.01 15.37 -9.33
N VAL A 186 2.91 14.48 -8.94
CA VAL A 186 4.09 14.80 -8.12
C VAL A 186 5.22 15.29 -9.02
N GLY A 187 5.71 14.41 -9.90
CA GLY A 187 6.73 14.75 -10.89
C GLY A 187 8.07 15.23 -10.33
N THR A 188 8.95 15.64 -11.22
CA THR A 188 10.31 16.12 -10.89
C THR A 188 10.31 17.54 -10.31
N GLY A 189 9.18 18.26 -10.37
CA GLY A 189 8.99 19.61 -9.85
C GLY A 189 8.58 19.69 -8.38
N TYR A 190 8.15 18.57 -7.77
CA TYR A 190 7.59 18.52 -6.42
C TYR A 190 8.43 19.24 -5.35
N VAL A 191 9.76 19.07 -5.34
CA VAL A 191 10.62 19.66 -4.28
C VAL A 191 10.62 21.20 -4.36
N LYS A 192 10.48 21.76 -5.56
CA LYS A 192 10.35 23.20 -5.75
C LYS A 192 9.02 23.71 -5.19
N GLU A 193 7.92 23.05 -5.51
CA GLU A 193 6.58 23.38 -5.00
C GLU A 193 6.53 23.26 -3.47
N LEU A 194 7.17 22.22 -2.93
CA LEU A 194 7.31 22.03 -1.49
C LEU A 194 8.08 23.20 -0.84
N ALA A 195 9.16 23.68 -1.47
CA ALA A 195 9.92 24.82 -0.96
C ALA A 195 9.08 26.10 -0.89
N GLU A 196 8.25 26.36 -1.90
CA GLU A 196 7.31 27.48 -1.92
C GLU A 196 6.30 27.37 -0.76
N SER A 197 5.79 26.17 -0.49
CA SER A 197 4.85 25.93 0.62
C SER A 197 5.49 26.06 2.01
N LEU A 198 6.77 25.70 2.15
CA LEU A 198 7.52 25.77 3.41
C LEU A 198 8.17 27.15 3.63
N GLY A 199 8.17 28.03 2.62
CA GLY A 199 8.92 29.29 2.66
C GLY A 199 10.44 29.09 2.68
N GLY A 200 10.93 27.93 2.20
CA GLY A 200 12.35 27.57 2.21
C GLY A 200 13.07 27.94 0.92
N ARG A 201 14.41 28.01 0.98
CA ARG A 201 15.24 28.25 -0.21
C ARG A 201 15.49 26.95 -0.97
N TYR A 202 14.90 26.86 -2.16
CA TYR A 202 15.08 25.75 -3.09
C TYR A 202 16.44 25.81 -3.81
N ARG A 203 17.14 24.67 -3.87
CA ARG A 203 18.33 24.48 -4.70
C ARG A 203 18.18 23.21 -5.53
N HIS A 204 18.09 23.40 -6.83
CA HIS A 204 18.08 22.33 -7.83
C HIS A 204 19.47 21.69 -7.98
N ASP A 205 19.52 20.36 -8.09
CA ASP A 205 20.72 19.54 -8.33
C ASP A 205 21.90 19.98 -7.45
N ALA A 206 21.66 19.95 -6.13
CA ALA A 206 22.62 20.44 -5.16
C ALA A 206 23.92 19.62 -5.26
N PRO A 207 25.09 20.27 -5.42
CA PRO A 207 26.37 19.57 -5.46
C PRO A 207 26.78 19.14 -4.07
N ASP A 208 27.50 18.02 -4.01
CA ASP A 208 28.17 17.52 -2.81
C ASP A 208 27.28 17.21 -1.59
N VAL A 209 26.01 16.86 -1.83
CA VAL A 209 25.07 16.44 -0.80
C VAL A 209 24.75 14.95 -0.88
N GLY A 210 24.34 14.38 0.25
CA GLY A 210 23.83 13.02 0.37
C GLY A 210 22.37 12.96 0.74
N ILE A 211 21.85 11.74 0.82
CA ILE A 211 20.49 11.46 1.28
C ILE A 211 20.34 11.61 2.80
N VAL A 212 21.44 11.48 3.55
CA VAL A 212 21.51 11.83 4.98
C VAL A 212 22.53 12.95 5.20
N ALA A 213 22.38 13.69 6.30
CA ALA A 213 23.33 14.74 6.67
C ALA A 213 24.63 14.16 7.25
N SER A 214 24.48 13.23 8.18
CA SER A 214 25.57 12.45 8.77
C SER A 214 25.07 11.04 9.05
N LEU A 215 25.93 10.04 8.84
CA LEU A 215 25.66 8.67 9.24
C LEU A 215 25.64 8.51 10.78
N ASP A 216 26.23 9.45 11.51
CA ASP A 216 26.23 9.45 12.98
C ASP A 216 24.82 9.57 13.56
N ASP A 217 23.89 10.18 12.82
CA ASP A 217 22.47 10.24 13.20
C ASP A 217 21.86 8.83 13.33
N LEU A 218 22.43 7.84 12.65
CA LEU A 218 22.00 6.44 12.63
C LEU A 218 22.60 5.58 13.74
N ALA A 219 23.48 6.16 14.58
CA ALA A 219 24.08 5.45 15.70
C ALA A 219 23.01 4.87 16.63
N GLY A 220 23.23 3.64 17.09
CA GLY A 220 22.35 2.97 18.03
C GLY A 220 22.95 1.69 18.58
N PRO A 221 22.20 0.92 19.39
CA PRO A 221 22.71 -0.28 20.04
C PRO A 221 23.27 -1.35 19.09
N GLU A 222 22.76 -1.42 17.86
CA GLU A 222 23.20 -2.40 16.85
C GLU A 222 24.22 -1.83 15.85
N LEU A 223 24.25 -0.51 15.63
CA LEU A 223 25.11 0.11 14.63
C LEU A 223 26.02 1.15 15.28
N ASP A 224 27.32 0.93 15.14
CA ASP A 224 28.35 1.96 15.29
C ASP A 224 28.75 2.49 13.89
N PRO A 225 28.39 3.75 13.54
CA PRO A 225 28.74 4.36 12.26
C PRO A 225 30.25 4.50 12.00
N GLY A 226 31.10 4.37 13.01
CA GLY A 226 32.56 4.34 12.87
C GLY A 226 33.10 3.04 12.27
N THR A 227 32.30 1.97 12.29
CA THR A 227 32.65 0.65 11.72
C THR A 227 32.23 0.48 10.27
N VAL A 228 31.46 1.42 9.73
CA VAL A 228 31.00 1.41 8.34
C VAL A 228 32.16 1.78 7.43
N ASP A 229 32.29 1.06 6.32
CA ASP A 229 33.31 1.30 5.31
C ASP A 229 33.24 2.76 4.83
N PRO A 230 34.37 3.48 4.76
CA PRO A 230 34.38 4.90 4.38
C PRO A 230 33.72 5.20 3.03
N LEU A 231 33.79 4.27 2.07
CA LEU A 231 33.14 4.41 0.77
C LEU A 231 31.61 4.32 0.90
N VAL A 232 31.11 3.40 1.76
CA VAL A 232 29.68 3.28 2.07
C VAL A 232 29.20 4.53 2.79
N ARG A 233 29.93 5.02 3.81
CA ARG A 233 29.61 6.29 4.49
C ARG A 233 29.54 7.45 3.50
N GLU A 234 30.55 7.60 2.64
CA GLU A 234 30.58 8.67 1.64
C GLU A 234 29.38 8.59 0.69
N PHE A 235 28.92 7.39 0.31
CA PHE A 235 27.73 7.26 -0.53
C PHE A 235 26.46 7.80 0.14
N TYR A 236 26.29 7.57 1.44
CA TYR A 236 25.11 8.07 2.16
C TYR A 236 25.17 9.58 2.41
N GLU A 237 26.35 10.10 2.77
CA GLU A 237 26.57 11.52 3.12
C GLU A 237 26.82 12.42 1.90
N HIS A 238 27.27 11.84 0.77
CA HIS A 238 27.60 12.54 -0.48
C HIS A 238 27.12 11.78 -1.72
N THR A 239 25.89 11.26 -1.70
CA THR A 239 25.26 10.50 -2.78
C THR A 239 25.39 11.14 -4.16
N THR A 240 25.40 12.47 -4.24
CA THR A 240 25.55 13.21 -5.52
C THR A 240 26.89 12.99 -6.22
N ARG A 241 27.92 12.55 -5.49
CA ARG A 241 29.23 12.13 -6.04
C ARG A 241 29.16 10.79 -6.78
N PHE A 242 28.07 10.04 -6.68
CA PHE A 242 27.96 8.70 -7.23
C PHE A 242 26.96 8.65 -8.39
N LYS A 243 27.22 7.73 -9.33
CA LYS A 243 26.29 7.28 -10.37
C LYS A 243 25.83 5.87 -10.01
N LEU A 244 24.53 5.61 -10.20
CA LEU A 244 23.91 4.32 -9.89
C LEU A 244 23.32 3.71 -11.15
N ASP A 245 23.74 2.49 -11.45
CA ASP A 245 23.11 1.65 -12.46
C ASP A 245 22.24 0.61 -11.75
N ILE A 246 21.01 0.41 -12.24
CA ILE A 246 19.99 -0.43 -11.58
C ILE A 246 19.58 -1.53 -12.54
N VAL A 247 19.62 -2.77 -12.07
CA VAL A 247 19.07 -3.93 -12.79
C VAL A 247 17.91 -4.50 -11.99
N PRO A 248 16.65 -4.29 -12.42
CA PRO A 248 15.49 -4.81 -11.73
C PRO A 248 15.27 -6.30 -12.03
N GLU A 249 15.08 -7.11 -10.99
CA GLU A 249 14.74 -8.52 -11.06
C GLU A 249 13.32 -8.76 -10.51
N TRP A 250 12.34 -8.78 -11.40
CA TRP A 250 10.93 -9.02 -11.06
C TRP A 250 10.59 -10.50 -11.09
N ARG A 251 9.92 -10.99 -10.04
CA ARG A 251 9.28 -12.31 -10.06
C ARG A 251 8.15 -12.34 -11.08
N THR A 252 8.07 -13.42 -11.85
CA THR A 252 7.14 -13.56 -12.99
C THR A 252 5.67 -13.40 -12.60
N TRP A 253 5.29 -13.86 -11.40
CA TRP A 253 3.91 -13.80 -10.93
C TRP A 253 3.38 -12.38 -10.67
N VAL A 254 4.27 -11.39 -10.43
CA VAL A 254 3.87 -9.98 -10.18
C VAL A 254 3.73 -9.16 -11.44
N ARG A 255 4.47 -9.53 -12.49
CA ARG A 255 4.58 -8.74 -13.72
C ARG A 255 3.24 -8.26 -14.31
N PRO A 256 2.20 -9.11 -14.48
CA PRO A 256 0.94 -8.65 -15.08
C PRO A 256 0.22 -7.61 -14.20
N GLY A 257 0.18 -7.83 -12.89
CA GLY A 257 -0.46 -6.90 -11.95
C GLY A 257 0.28 -5.57 -11.88
N TYR A 258 1.61 -5.60 -11.91
CA TYR A 258 2.42 -4.38 -11.91
C TYR A 258 2.27 -3.57 -13.20
N LEU A 259 2.15 -4.20 -14.38
CA LEU A 259 1.90 -3.47 -15.63
C LEU A 259 0.57 -2.71 -15.58
N LEU A 260 -0.46 -3.31 -14.98
CA LEU A 260 -1.75 -2.65 -14.77
C LEU A 260 -1.62 -1.46 -13.81
N TYR A 261 -0.98 -1.69 -12.64
CA TYR A 261 -0.70 -0.64 -11.66
C TYR A 261 0.08 0.53 -12.27
N ARG A 262 1.14 0.23 -13.02
CA ARG A 262 2.02 1.24 -13.64
C ARG A 262 1.25 2.15 -14.58
N ASN A 263 0.39 1.57 -15.43
CA ASN A 263 -0.33 2.33 -16.45
C ASN A 263 -1.55 3.08 -15.91
N LEU A 264 -2.24 2.52 -14.92
CA LEU A 264 -3.46 3.11 -14.38
C LEU A 264 -3.22 4.06 -13.20
N VAL A 265 -2.14 3.86 -12.45
CA VAL A 265 -1.87 4.57 -11.19
C VAL A 265 -0.53 5.28 -11.24
N ALA A 266 0.59 4.54 -11.31
CA ALA A 266 1.93 5.10 -11.10
C ALA A 266 2.26 6.27 -12.03
N ARG A 267 2.02 6.10 -13.34
CA ARG A 267 2.27 7.13 -14.36
C ARG A 267 1.40 8.36 -14.21
N ARG A 268 0.15 8.20 -13.75
CA ARG A 268 -0.78 9.32 -13.54
C ARG A 268 -0.42 10.12 -12.30
N LEU A 269 0.17 9.48 -11.30
CA LEU A 269 0.65 10.14 -10.08
C LEU A 269 2.04 10.77 -10.25
N GLY A 270 2.83 10.30 -11.23
CA GLY A 270 4.23 10.69 -11.39
C GLY A 270 5.14 10.09 -10.31
N GLN A 271 4.78 8.89 -9.81
CA GLN A 271 5.43 8.26 -8.67
C GLN A 271 5.47 6.73 -8.83
N ALA A 272 6.50 6.08 -8.27
CA ALA A 272 6.66 4.62 -8.22
C ALA A 272 6.60 3.88 -9.58
N SER A 273 7.14 4.48 -10.65
CA SER A 273 7.18 3.90 -11.99
C SER A 273 8.48 3.12 -12.26
N VAL A 274 8.83 2.18 -11.37
CA VAL A 274 10.06 1.37 -11.48
C VAL A 274 10.14 0.60 -12.82
N PRO A 275 11.29 0.61 -13.51
CA PRO A 275 11.48 -0.10 -14.77
C PRO A 275 11.22 -1.61 -14.68
N MET A 276 10.61 -2.18 -15.72
CA MET A 276 10.24 -3.61 -15.77
C MET A 276 11.24 -4.47 -16.54
N ASN A 277 11.96 -3.87 -17.49
CA ASN A 277 12.82 -4.57 -18.42
C ASN A 277 14.22 -3.94 -18.46
N GLN A 278 15.22 -4.77 -18.76
CA GLN A 278 16.61 -4.31 -18.95
C GLN A 278 16.72 -3.20 -20.01
N ARG A 279 15.92 -3.24 -21.08
CA ARG A 279 15.87 -2.17 -22.10
C ARG A 279 15.43 -0.82 -21.54
N GLU A 280 14.52 -0.79 -20.56
CA GLU A 280 14.13 0.45 -19.90
C GLU A 280 15.21 0.93 -18.92
N ALA A 281 15.87 0.01 -18.23
CA ALA A 281 17.05 0.33 -17.41
C ALA A 281 18.20 0.91 -18.26
N GLN A 282 18.31 0.49 -19.52
CA GLN A 282 19.30 0.99 -20.49
C GLN A 282 19.00 2.39 -21.05
N ARG A 283 17.79 2.94 -20.86
CA ARG A 283 17.44 4.32 -21.30
C ARG A 283 18.20 5.40 -20.53
N GLY A 284 18.97 5.01 -19.51
CA GLY A 284 19.69 5.90 -18.62
C GLY A 284 18.74 6.49 -17.57
N ILE A 285 19.20 6.52 -16.33
CA ILE A 285 18.47 7.13 -15.21
C ILE A 285 19.20 8.41 -14.82
N ARG A 286 18.51 9.54 -14.90
CA ARG A 286 19.00 10.78 -14.30
C ARG A 286 18.66 10.74 -12.82
N SER A 287 19.68 10.93 -11.98
CA SER A 287 19.56 10.93 -10.52
C SER A 287 20.12 12.25 -10.01
N ARG A 288 19.30 13.02 -9.29
CA ARG A 288 19.70 14.29 -8.66
C ARG A 288 19.11 14.44 -7.28
N ILE A 289 19.72 15.27 -6.45
CA ILE A 289 19.18 15.64 -5.14
C ILE A 289 18.85 17.14 -5.18
N ASP A 290 17.59 17.45 -5.00
CA ASP A 290 17.12 18.82 -4.80
C ASP A 290 17.00 19.06 -3.28
N THR A 291 17.36 20.26 -2.82
CA THR A 291 17.38 20.58 -1.39
C THR A 291 16.53 21.80 -1.07
N ILE A 292 15.97 21.80 0.14
CA ILE A 292 15.30 22.97 0.73
C ILE A 292 16.07 23.33 1.98
N SER A 293 16.56 24.56 2.03
CA SER A 293 17.28 25.11 3.17
C SER A 293 16.45 26.16 3.90
N ASP A 294 16.68 26.26 5.21
CA ASP A 294 16.09 27.32 6.02
C ASP A 294 16.76 28.69 5.76
N ALA A 295 16.32 29.71 6.47
CA ALA A 295 16.90 31.05 6.39
C ALA A 295 18.37 31.09 6.84
N ALA A 296 18.78 30.22 7.78
CA ALA A 296 20.16 30.09 8.25
C ALA A 296 21.06 29.34 7.24
N GLY A 297 20.48 28.66 6.26
CA GLY A 297 21.20 27.91 5.22
C GLY A 297 21.38 26.43 5.55
N ALA A 298 20.82 25.95 6.66
CA ALA A 298 20.83 24.53 6.99
C ALA A 298 19.85 23.78 6.07
N VAL A 299 20.29 22.65 5.52
CA VAL A 299 19.46 21.82 4.63
C VAL A 299 18.48 21.01 5.48
N GLY A 300 17.21 21.44 5.48
CA GLY A 300 16.12 20.78 6.20
C GLY A 300 15.47 19.64 5.41
N VAL A 301 15.42 19.74 4.07
CA VAL A 301 14.80 18.71 3.21
C VAL A 301 15.75 18.29 2.10
N ARG A 302 15.85 16.97 1.87
CA ARG A 302 16.61 16.34 0.80
C ARG A 302 15.67 15.49 -0.04
N GLY A 303 15.36 15.95 -1.25
CA GLY A 303 14.54 15.23 -2.21
C GLY A 303 15.39 14.52 -3.24
N TRP A 304 15.44 13.18 -3.18
CA TRP A 304 16.11 12.37 -4.19
C TRP A 304 15.14 12.06 -5.33
N ILE A 305 15.45 12.62 -6.50
CA ILE A 305 14.63 12.51 -7.70
C ILE A 305 15.33 11.60 -8.70
N ARG A 306 14.59 10.62 -9.22
CA ARG A 306 15.01 9.80 -10.35
C ARG A 306 14.01 9.92 -11.50
N SER A 307 14.52 10.19 -12.69
CA SER A 307 13.74 10.25 -13.93
C SER A 307 14.45 9.52 -15.07
N PHE A 308 13.70 9.15 -16.10
CA PHE A 308 14.29 8.63 -17.34
C PHE A 308 15.10 9.74 -18.03
N ALA A 309 16.34 9.46 -18.42
CA ALA A 309 17.26 10.48 -18.91
C ALA A 309 16.84 11.12 -20.24
N ASP A 310 16.05 10.40 -21.05
CA ASP A 310 15.60 10.83 -22.37
C ASP A 310 14.29 11.64 -22.35
N THR A 311 13.37 11.35 -21.41
CA THR A 311 12.05 12.01 -21.35
C THR A 311 11.80 12.86 -20.11
N ASP A 312 12.69 12.80 -19.11
CA ASP A 312 12.46 13.31 -17.75
C ASP A 312 11.19 12.76 -17.07
N GLU A 313 10.61 11.66 -17.59
CA GLU A 313 9.48 10.97 -16.96
C GLU A 313 9.92 10.49 -15.57
N PRO A 314 9.21 10.87 -14.49
CA PRO A 314 9.63 10.57 -13.12
C PRO A 314 9.48 9.06 -12.83
N ILE A 315 10.56 8.47 -12.33
CA ILE A 315 10.56 7.12 -11.76
C ILE A 315 10.03 7.19 -10.34
N TYR A 316 10.68 8.00 -9.49
CA TYR A 316 10.18 8.35 -8.18
C TYR A 316 10.83 9.63 -7.64
N VAL A 317 10.15 10.23 -6.65
CA VAL A 317 10.70 11.26 -5.77
C VAL A 317 10.59 10.76 -4.34
N GLY A 318 11.70 10.76 -3.61
CA GLY A 318 11.75 10.35 -2.21
C GLY A 318 12.37 11.44 -1.34
N ILE A 319 11.70 11.81 -0.26
CA ILE A 319 12.21 12.75 0.73
C ILE A 319 12.84 11.97 1.88
N TYR A 320 14.16 12.11 2.03
CA TYR A 320 14.90 11.41 3.07
C TYR A 320 15.02 12.26 4.32
N THR A 321 14.70 11.66 5.46
CA THR A 321 14.88 12.23 6.79
C THR A 321 15.55 11.21 7.70
N THR A 322 16.32 11.71 8.66
CA THR A 322 16.82 10.94 9.79
C THR A 322 16.15 11.44 11.05
N TYR A 323 15.86 10.54 11.98
CA TYR A 323 15.41 10.92 13.31
C TYR A 323 15.88 9.89 14.33
N ARG A 324 15.83 10.27 15.60
CA ARG A 324 16.29 9.44 16.72
C ARG A 324 15.18 9.20 17.70
N ARG A 325 15.07 7.98 18.20
CA ARG A 325 14.15 7.57 19.26
C ARG A 325 14.79 6.50 20.12
N ASP A 326 14.64 6.62 21.44
CA ASP A 326 15.11 5.63 22.41
C ASP A 326 16.58 5.21 22.22
N GLY A 327 17.45 6.20 21.95
CA GLY A 327 18.89 6.01 21.76
C GLY A 327 19.30 5.44 20.39
N ARG A 328 18.35 5.23 19.47
CA ARG A 328 18.58 4.64 18.15
C ARG A 328 18.21 5.62 17.03
N GLY A 329 18.99 5.59 15.96
CA GLY A 329 18.69 6.34 14.74
C GLY A 329 17.93 5.52 13.70
N TYR A 330 17.11 6.20 12.92
CA TYR A 330 16.31 5.63 11.84
C TYR A 330 16.43 6.48 10.58
N VAL A 331 16.25 5.85 9.43
CA VAL A 331 16.07 6.55 8.14
C VAL A 331 14.62 6.40 7.72
N SER A 332 13.96 7.51 7.42
CA SER A 332 12.63 7.51 6.84
C SER A 332 12.68 8.11 5.45
N VAL A 333 12.00 7.48 4.49
CA VAL A 333 11.82 8.00 3.14
C VAL A 333 10.34 8.19 2.84
N GLY A 334 9.94 9.44 2.63
CA GLY A 334 8.60 9.82 2.22
C GLY A 334 8.47 9.87 0.71
N PHE A 335 7.56 9.07 0.16
CA PHE A 335 7.13 9.13 -1.23
C PHE A 335 5.83 9.94 -1.30
N PRO A 336 5.89 11.22 -1.68
CA PRO A 336 4.71 12.07 -1.78
C PRO A 336 3.68 11.47 -2.75
N LEU A 337 2.41 11.62 -2.38
CA LEU A 337 1.21 11.30 -3.16
C LEU A 337 0.23 12.49 -3.04
N PRO A 338 -0.79 12.60 -3.91
CA PRO A 338 -1.82 13.64 -3.75
C PRO A 338 -2.50 13.52 -2.39
N GLN A 339 -2.40 14.58 -1.57
CA GLN A 339 -2.96 14.65 -0.20
C GLN A 339 -2.51 13.51 0.74
N SER A 340 -1.45 12.79 0.40
CA SER A 340 -0.96 11.67 1.19
C SER A 340 0.54 11.49 1.03
N SER A 341 1.15 10.68 1.89
CA SER A 341 2.55 10.28 1.77
C SER A 341 2.67 8.80 2.08
N PHE A 342 3.36 8.07 1.21
CA PHE A 342 3.76 6.70 1.51
C PHE A 342 5.17 6.75 2.11
N THR A 343 5.33 6.45 3.39
CA THR A 343 6.63 6.46 4.07
C THR A 343 7.14 5.04 4.26
N ALA A 344 8.43 4.84 4.01
CA ALA A 344 9.16 3.67 4.49
C ALA A 344 10.16 4.09 5.56
N THR A 345 10.07 3.48 6.73
CA THR A 345 10.97 3.73 7.87
C THR A 345 11.84 2.51 8.08
N LEU A 346 13.15 2.72 8.10
CA LEU A 346 14.14 1.67 8.09
C LEU A 346 15.04 1.78 9.32
N THR A 347 15.27 0.65 9.97
CA THR A 347 16.30 0.51 11.00
C THR A 347 17.63 0.15 10.35
N PRO A 348 18.74 0.79 10.75
CA PRO A 348 20.06 0.45 10.30
C PRO A 348 20.61 -0.77 11.04
N GLN A 349 21.35 -1.61 10.33
CA GLN A 349 22.02 -2.81 10.84
C GLN A 349 23.42 -2.93 10.22
N PRO A 350 24.42 -3.37 11.00
CA PRO A 350 25.76 -3.59 10.47
C PRO A 350 25.78 -4.80 9.55
N ARG A 351 26.59 -4.72 8.48
CA ARG A 351 26.88 -5.85 7.61
C ARG A 351 28.33 -6.26 7.78
N PRO A 352 28.65 -7.57 7.85
CA PRO A 352 30.02 -8.05 7.80
C PRO A 352 30.77 -7.44 6.60
N GLY A 353 32.00 -6.99 6.84
CA GLY A 353 32.82 -6.28 5.85
C GLY A 353 32.54 -4.78 5.73
N GLY A 354 31.94 -4.16 6.75
CA GLY A 354 31.74 -2.70 6.81
C GLY A 354 30.59 -2.16 5.97
N GLY A 355 29.71 -3.03 5.45
CA GLY A 355 28.51 -2.58 4.76
C GLY A 355 27.41 -2.11 5.72
N LEU A 356 26.32 -1.59 5.15
CA LEU A 356 25.15 -1.13 5.87
C LEU A 356 23.89 -1.79 5.31
N ILE A 357 23.08 -2.35 6.21
CA ILE A 357 21.73 -2.82 5.88
C ILE A 357 20.73 -1.83 6.45
N LEU A 358 19.79 -1.37 5.63
CA LEU A 358 18.60 -0.65 6.05
C LEU A 358 17.39 -1.56 5.82
N THR A 359 16.63 -1.86 6.87
CA THR A 359 15.50 -2.80 6.78
C THR A 359 14.26 -2.26 7.48
N SER A 360 13.09 -2.54 6.90
CA SER A 360 11.79 -2.35 7.56
C SER A 360 11.33 -3.60 8.30
N GLU A 361 11.99 -4.74 8.07
CA GLU A 361 11.72 -5.99 8.79
C GLU A 361 12.39 -5.91 10.17
N SER A 362 11.60 -5.64 11.19
CA SER A 362 12.05 -5.51 12.58
C SER A 362 10.90 -5.82 13.55
N ASP A 363 11.25 -6.21 14.78
CA ASP A 363 10.31 -6.32 15.91
C ASP A 363 10.09 -4.98 16.63
N LEU A 364 10.82 -3.94 16.22
CA LEU A 364 10.63 -2.57 16.69
C LEU A 364 9.31 -1.98 16.17
N ASP A 365 8.78 -0.99 16.87
CA ASP A 365 7.50 -0.34 16.55
C ASP A 365 7.61 0.77 15.49
N GLN A 366 8.83 1.26 15.24
CA GLN A 366 9.12 2.33 14.28
C GLN A 366 9.33 1.88 12.83
N PRO A 367 10.09 0.81 12.52
CA PRO A 367 10.35 0.40 11.15
C PRO A 367 9.11 -0.19 10.50
N GLY A 368 8.87 0.17 9.24
CA GLY A 368 7.68 -0.28 8.53
C GLY A 368 7.30 0.62 7.36
N HIS A 369 6.12 0.34 6.81
CA HIS A 369 5.54 1.11 5.72
C HIS A 369 4.21 1.72 6.14
N TYR A 370 4.06 3.01 5.86
CA TYR A 370 2.95 3.82 6.32
C TYR A 370 2.34 4.58 5.16
N LEU A 371 1.02 4.55 5.02
CA LEU A 371 0.29 5.45 4.15
C LEU A 371 -0.42 6.47 5.03
N THR A 372 -0.02 7.73 4.89
CA THR A 372 -0.50 8.82 5.73
C THR A 372 -1.28 9.81 4.89
N TYR A 373 -2.56 10.00 5.22
CA TYR A 373 -3.35 11.12 4.73
C TYR A 373 -3.00 12.38 5.53
N VAL A 374 -2.85 13.51 4.83
CA VAL A 374 -2.52 14.79 5.45
C VAL A 374 -3.67 15.76 5.18
N ASP A 375 -4.37 16.18 6.24
CA ASP A 375 -5.44 17.15 6.11
C ASP A 375 -4.89 18.52 5.68
N GLU A 376 -5.49 19.12 4.65
CA GLU A 376 -4.97 20.37 4.07
C GLU A 376 -5.05 21.57 5.02
N LYS A 377 -6.07 21.62 5.88
CA LYS A 377 -6.34 22.79 6.73
C LYS A 377 -5.66 22.68 8.08
N SER A 378 -5.87 21.55 8.74
CA SER A 378 -5.40 21.29 10.10
C SER A 378 -4.00 20.68 10.14
N ARG A 379 -3.51 20.15 9.01
CA ARG A 379 -2.23 19.43 8.90
C ARG A 379 -2.15 18.16 9.75
N ARG A 380 -3.27 17.73 10.35
CA ARG A 380 -3.36 16.50 11.13
C ARG A 380 -3.28 15.28 10.22
N LEU A 381 -2.79 14.20 10.79
CA LEU A 381 -2.46 12.97 10.08
C LEU A 381 -3.45 11.86 10.42
N THR A 382 -3.86 11.13 9.39
CA THR A 382 -4.49 9.82 9.54
C THR A 382 -3.58 8.78 8.90
N ALA A 383 -3.00 7.91 9.73
CA ALA A 383 -1.93 7.00 9.34
C ALA A 383 -2.41 5.55 9.30
N LEU A 384 -2.07 4.87 8.21
CA LEU A 384 -2.30 3.44 8.00
C LEU A 384 -0.96 2.73 7.96
N VAL A 385 -0.80 1.67 8.74
CA VAL A 385 0.35 0.76 8.59
C VAL A 385 0.04 -0.32 7.56
N ILE A 386 1.06 -0.72 6.79
CA ILE A 386 0.99 -1.75 5.75
C ILE A 386 1.94 -2.91 6.14
N PRO A 387 1.54 -3.79 7.08
CA PRO A 387 2.43 -4.84 7.61
C PRO A 387 2.81 -5.89 6.57
N GLY A 388 2.03 -5.97 5.48
CA GLY A 388 2.29 -6.89 4.40
C GLY A 388 3.42 -6.44 3.48
N PHE A 389 3.99 -5.24 3.63
CA PHE A 389 5.04 -4.75 2.74
C PHE A 389 6.34 -4.57 3.52
N ALA A 390 7.42 -5.10 2.97
CA ALA A 390 8.72 -5.09 3.61
C ALA A 390 9.80 -4.86 2.56
N GLU A 391 10.85 -4.19 2.98
CA GLU A 391 12.03 -3.90 2.18
C GLU A 391 13.30 -4.02 3.01
N ARG A 392 14.37 -4.44 2.32
CA ARG A 392 15.72 -4.53 2.84
C ARG A 392 16.69 -4.02 1.77
N LEU A 393 17.45 -2.99 2.10
CA LEU A 393 18.53 -2.43 1.30
C LEU A 393 19.87 -2.81 1.93
N ASP A 394 20.67 -3.59 1.23
CA ASP A 394 21.99 -4.04 1.65
C ASP A 394 23.04 -3.35 0.77
N VAL A 395 23.86 -2.46 1.34
CA VAL A 395 24.90 -1.69 0.63
C VAL A 395 26.28 -2.09 1.14
N TYR A 396 27.21 -2.39 0.24
CA TYR A 396 28.55 -2.84 0.61
C TYR A 396 29.59 -2.51 -0.46
N ALA A 397 30.85 -2.44 -0.04
CA ALA A 397 31.99 -2.29 -0.94
C ALA A 397 32.48 -3.65 -1.44
N GLU A 398 32.78 -3.74 -2.74
CA GLU A 398 33.36 -4.90 -3.40
C GLU A 398 34.32 -4.43 -4.49
N GLY A 399 35.61 -4.78 -4.35
CA GLY A 399 36.64 -4.47 -5.34
C GLY A 399 36.80 -2.97 -5.63
N GLY A 400 36.65 -2.11 -4.62
CA GLY A 400 36.74 -0.64 -4.76
C GLY A 400 35.51 0.01 -5.41
N THR A 401 34.46 -0.76 -5.69
CA THR A 401 33.15 -0.27 -6.16
C THR A 401 32.09 -0.54 -5.11
N LEU A 402 30.97 0.18 -5.15
CA LEU A 402 29.84 -0.09 -4.28
C LEU A 402 28.81 -0.96 -5.00
N ARG A 403 28.28 -1.94 -4.28
CA ARG A 403 27.14 -2.76 -4.68
C ARG A 403 26.01 -2.54 -3.70
N ALA A 404 24.78 -2.65 -4.21
CA ALA A 404 23.64 -2.76 -3.32
C ALA A 404 22.61 -3.74 -3.85
N GLU A 405 21.93 -4.41 -2.94
CA GLU A 405 20.74 -5.20 -3.24
C GLU A 405 19.57 -4.62 -2.45
N HIS A 406 18.51 -4.25 -3.14
CA HIS A 406 17.27 -3.77 -2.52
C HIS A 406 16.15 -4.77 -2.78
N ALA A 407 15.88 -5.59 -1.78
CA ALA A 407 14.89 -6.65 -1.85
C ALA A 407 13.56 -6.20 -1.27
N PHE A 408 12.48 -6.44 -2.01
CA PHE A 408 11.11 -6.15 -1.60
C PHE A 408 10.29 -7.43 -1.44
N ARG A 409 9.49 -7.47 -0.37
CA ARG A 409 8.59 -8.55 -0.04
C ARG A 409 7.18 -8.03 0.12
N VAL A 410 6.22 -8.86 -0.29
CA VAL A 410 4.80 -8.62 -0.07
C VAL A 410 4.17 -9.88 0.53
N PHE A 411 3.56 -9.75 1.70
CA PHE A 411 3.01 -10.83 2.53
C PHE A 411 4.01 -11.97 2.74
N GLY A 412 5.28 -11.62 3.01
CA GLY A 412 6.40 -12.56 3.20
C GLY A 412 7.01 -13.12 1.92
N LEU A 413 6.37 -12.90 0.75
CA LEU A 413 6.84 -13.40 -0.54
C LEU A 413 7.76 -12.36 -1.21
N PRO A 414 9.00 -12.72 -1.61
CA PRO A 414 9.84 -11.82 -2.40
C PRO A 414 9.19 -11.58 -3.76
N PHE A 415 9.18 -10.34 -4.23
CA PHE A 415 8.60 -10.00 -5.53
C PHE A 415 9.51 -9.17 -6.45
N LEU A 416 10.42 -8.39 -5.88
CA LEU A 416 11.34 -7.55 -6.62
C LEU A 416 12.68 -7.51 -5.88
N ILE A 417 13.77 -7.63 -6.62
CA ILE A 417 15.11 -7.30 -6.14
C ILE A 417 15.70 -6.28 -7.12
N LEU A 418 16.23 -5.17 -6.62
CA LEU A 418 16.96 -4.21 -7.42
C LEU A 418 18.45 -4.38 -7.14
N HIS A 419 19.19 -4.75 -8.17
CA HIS A 419 20.64 -4.90 -8.10
C HIS A 419 21.29 -3.59 -8.55
N TYR A 420 22.07 -2.97 -7.66
CA TYR A 420 22.76 -1.72 -7.92
C TYR A 420 24.24 -1.93 -8.13
N ARG A 421 24.77 -1.21 -9.11
CA ARG A 421 26.19 -0.91 -9.20
C ARG A 421 26.37 0.58 -9.04
N ILE A 422 27.21 0.97 -8.08
CA ILE A 422 27.37 2.34 -7.64
C ILE A 422 28.83 2.72 -7.83
N TYR A 423 29.07 3.73 -8.66
CA TYR A 423 30.41 4.18 -9.04
C TYR A 423 30.56 5.65 -8.64
N ARG A 424 31.73 6.04 -8.12
CA ARG A 424 32.05 7.46 -8.02
C ARG A 424 32.05 8.07 -9.41
N LYS A 425 31.43 9.24 -9.57
CA LYS A 425 31.58 10.05 -10.78
C LYS A 425 33.04 10.49 -10.84
N ASP A 426 33.64 10.41 -12.01
CA ASP A 426 34.92 11.06 -12.24
C ASP A 426 34.75 12.54 -11.87
N ARG A 427 35.64 13.08 -11.04
CA ARG A 427 35.68 14.53 -10.81
C ARG A 427 35.85 15.15 -12.18
N ALA A 428 34.82 15.83 -12.68
CA ALA A 428 35.00 16.74 -13.80
C ALA A 428 36.12 17.70 -13.39
N ALA A 429 37.22 17.67 -14.15
CA ALA A 429 38.40 18.50 -13.95
C ALA A 429 38.05 19.98 -14.04
#